data_AF-A0A950UU95-F1
#
_entry.id   AF-A0A950UU95-F1
#
_cell.length_a   1.000
_cell.length_b   1.000
_cell.length_c   1.000
_cell.angle_alpha   90.00
_cell.angle_beta   90.00
_cell.angle_gamma   90.00
#
_symmetry.space_group_name_H-M   'P 1'
#
loop_
_entity.id
_entity.type
_entity.pdbx_description
1 polymer ?
#
loop_
_entity_poly.entity_id
_entity_poly.type
_entity_poly.pdbx_seq_one_letter_code
_entity_poly.pdbx_strand_id
1 'polypeptide(L)' 'MAKKLTQLGRNVPWPQSPDAAVLEAVPNPQADSNYVVRYTTPEFTSLCPVTGQPDFA' A
#
# COMPACT_ATOMS: atom_id res chain seq x y z
N MET A 1 13.88 15.15 4.75
CA MET A 1 14.58 13.87 4.99
C MET A 1 13.59 12.73 4.79
N ALA A 2 13.98 11.65 4.13
CA ALA A 2 13.13 10.46 4.02
C ALA A 2 12.81 9.93 5.43
N LYS A 3 11.54 9.62 5.71
CA LYS A 3 11.16 8.93 6.95
C LYS A 3 11.92 7.60 7.01
N LYS A 4 12.47 7.25 8.17
CA LYS A 4 13.16 5.97 8.35
C LYS A 4 12.19 4.82 8.05
N LEU A 5 12.57 3.95 7.11
CA LEU A 5 11.77 2.78 6.74
C LEU A 5 11.77 1.76 7.88
N THR A 6 10.57 1.31 8.22
CA THR A 6 10.28 0.35 9.29
C THR A 6 9.96 -1.04 8.74
N GLN A 7 9.38 -1.13 7.55
CA GLN A 7 8.85 -2.37 6.96
C GLN A 7 9.67 -2.87 5.76
N LEU A 8 10.02 -2.00 4.81
CA LEU A 8 10.70 -2.42 3.57
C LEU A 8 12.02 -3.17 3.85
N GLY A 9 12.20 -4.34 3.24
CA GLY A 9 13.41 -5.17 3.36
C GLY A 9 13.52 -5.98 4.64
N ARG A 10 12.44 -6.11 5.43
CA ARG A 10 12.39 -6.88 6.68
C ARG A 10 11.22 -7.85 6.67
N ASN A 11 11.32 -8.90 7.48
CA ASN A 11 10.17 -9.73 7.81
C ASN A 11 9.31 -8.99 8.84
N VAL A 12 8.09 -8.61 8.46
CA VAL A 12 7.13 -7.91 9.32
C VAL A 12 5.80 -8.66 9.33
N PRO A 13 5.06 -8.64 10.46
CA PRO A 13 3.74 -9.28 10.51
C PRO A 13 2.74 -8.54 9.61
N TRP A 14 1.82 -9.28 9.00
CA TRP A 14 0.72 -8.70 8.23
C TRP A 14 -0.26 -7.97 9.17
N PRO A 15 -0.72 -6.75 8.81
CA PRO A 15 -1.72 -6.04 9.59
C PRO A 15 -3.05 -6.80 9.60
N GLN A 16 -3.76 -6.75 10.73
CA GLN A 16 -5.03 -7.48 10.91
C GLN A 16 -6.25 -6.71 10.39
N SER A 17 -6.07 -5.45 10.00
CA SER A 17 -7.11 -4.61 9.39
C SER A 17 -6.47 -3.55 8.48
N PRO A 18 -7.24 -2.96 7.54
CA PRO A 18 -6.77 -1.86 6.71
C PRO A 18 -6.27 -0.66 7.51
N ASP A 19 -6.98 -0.28 8.59
CA ASP A 19 -6.61 0.88 9.43
C ASP A 19 -5.30 0.68 10.20
N ALA A 20 -4.93 -0.57 10.47
CA ALA A 20 -3.65 -0.90 11.11
C ALA A 20 -2.49 -0.96 10.11
N ALA A 21 -2.75 -0.95 8.80
CA ALA A 21 -1.71 -0.99 7.78
C ALA A 21 -0.97 0.36 7.71
N VAL A 22 0.36 0.30 7.54
CA VAL A 22 1.21 1.49 7.46
C VAL A 22 1.81 1.58 6.07
N LEU A 23 1.59 2.71 5.38
CA LEU A 23 2.27 2.99 4.11
C LEU A 23 3.65 3.61 4.35
N GLU A 24 4.62 3.16 3.56
CA GLU A 24 5.97 3.73 3.52
C GLU A 24 6.24 4.38 2.17
N ALA A 25 6.98 5.49 2.22
CA ALA A 25 7.39 6.21 1.03
C ALA A 25 8.92 6.29 0.99
N VAL A 26 9.47 6.15 -0.21
CA VAL A 26 10.89 6.34 -0.49
C VAL A 26 11.11 7.67 -1.23
N PRO A 27 12.31 8.27 -1.15
CA PRO A 27 12.62 9.46 -1.94
C PRO A 27 12.43 9.21 -3.43
N ASN A 28 11.86 10.19 -4.14
CA ASN A 28 11.87 10.21 -5.59
C ASN A 28 13.32 10.42 -6.08
N PRO A 29 13.91 9.46 -6.83
CA PRO A 29 15.27 9.61 -7.35
C PRO A 29 15.38 10.56 -8.56
N GLN A 30 14.27 10.91 -9.20
CA GLN A 30 14.19 11.75 -10.40
C GLN A 30 13.24 12.93 -10.16
N ALA A 31 13.57 13.77 -9.17
CA ALA A 31 12.73 14.89 -8.74
C ALA A 31 12.48 15.94 -9.84
N ASP A 32 13.37 16.06 -10.82
CA ASP A 32 13.30 17.06 -11.89
C ASP A 32 12.62 16.54 -13.18
N SER A 33 12.12 15.31 -13.17
CA SER A 33 11.48 14.67 -14.31
C SER A 33 9.98 14.48 -14.07
N ASN A 34 9.17 14.80 -15.08
CA ASN A 34 7.77 14.42 -15.09
C ASN A 34 7.63 12.95 -15.51
N TYR A 35 7.11 12.11 -14.61
CA TYR A 35 6.83 10.72 -14.89
C TYR A 35 5.58 10.25 -14.13
N VAL A 36 4.98 9.15 -14.59
CA VAL A 36 3.84 8.51 -13.94
C VAL A 36 4.23 7.12 -13.48
N VAL A 37 3.90 6.79 -12.23
CA VAL A 37 3.94 5.41 -11.73
C VAL A 37 2.51 4.88 -11.76
N ARG A 38 2.29 3.79 -12.49
CA ARG A 38 0.99 3.09 -12.51
C ARG A 38 1.09 1.82 -11.68
N TYR A 39 0.17 1.67 -10.74
CA TYR A 39 -0.07 0.42 -10.02
C TYR A 39 -1.27 -0.29 -10.64
N THR A 40 -1.12 -1.58 -10.92
CA THR A 40 -2.22 -2.45 -11.34
C THR A 40 -2.40 -3.51 -10.25
N THR A 41 -3.60 -3.60 -9.70
CA THR A 41 -3.89 -4.43 -8.53
C THR A 41 -5.09 -5.34 -8.84
N PRO A 42 -4.94 -6.35 -9.72
CA PRO A 42 -6.06 -7.17 -10.20
C PRO A 42 -6.61 -8.15 -9.15
N GLU A 43 -5.97 -8.19 -7.98
CA GLU A 43 -6.32 -9.04 -6.84
C GLU A 43 -6.92 -8.21 -5.69
N PHE A 44 -7.37 -6.97 -5.95
CA PHE A 44 -8.01 -6.17 -4.91
C PHE A 44 -9.34 -6.81 -4.52
N THR A 45 -9.52 -6.99 -3.21
CA THR A 45 -10.75 -7.51 -2.63
C THR A 45 -11.06 -6.82 -1.30
N SER A 46 -12.33 -6.72 -0.97
CA SER A 46 -12.81 -6.14 0.29
C SER A 46 -14.13 -6.78 0.73
N LEU A 47 -14.63 -6.40 1.91
CA LEU A 47 -15.94 -6.85 2.41
C LEU A 47 -16.96 -5.72 2.29
N CYS A 48 -18.17 -6.04 1.81
CA CYS A 48 -19.29 -5.11 1.82
C CYS A 48 -19.66 -4.75 3.28
N PRO A 49 -19.78 -3.45 3.63
CA PRO A 49 -20.06 -3.04 5.00
C PRO A 49 -21.46 -3.42 5.49
N VAL A 50 -22.40 -3.68 4.56
CA VAL A 50 -23.78 -4.04 4.90
C VAL A 50 -23.97 -5.55 5.00
N THR A 51 -23.44 -6.30 4.03
CA THR A 51 -23.71 -7.75 3.90
C THR A 51 -22.56 -8.63 4.37
N GLY A 52 -21.35 -8.10 4.49
CA GLY A 52 -20.14 -8.87 4.80
C GLY A 52 -19.67 -9.78 3.67
N GLN A 53 -20.25 -9.68 2.47
CA GLN A 53 -19.83 -10.47 1.32
C GLN A 53 -18.54 -9.93 0.70
N PRO A 54 -17.69 -10.79 0.12
CA PRO A 54 -16.49 -10.35 -0.59
C PRO A 54 -16.83 -9.67 -1.91
N ASP A 55 -16.12 -8.60 -2.22
CA ASP A 55 -16.17 -7.84 -3.47
C ASP A 55 -14.78 -7.81 -4.14
N PHE A 56 -14.72 -7.64 -5.46
CA PHE A 56 -13.49 -7.73 -6.27
C PHE A 56 -13.46 -6.64 -7.36
N ALA A 57 -12.31 -5.99 -7.56
CA ALA A 57 -12.12 -4.93 -8.57
C ALA A 57 -10.70 -4.89 -9.14
#